data_AF-A0AAW2UGX8-F1
#
_entry.id   AF-A0AAW2UGX8-F1
#
_cell.length_a   1.000
_cell.length_b   1.000
_cell.length_c   1.000
_cell.angle_alpha   90.00
_cell.angle_beta   90.00
_cell.angle_gamma   90.00
#
_symmetry.space_group_name_H-M   'P 1'
#
loop_
_entity.id
_entity.type
_entity.pdbx_description
1 polymer ?
#
loop_
_entity_poly.entity_id
_entity_poly.type
_entity_poly.pdbx_seq_one_letter_code
_entity_poly.pdbx_strand_id
1 'polypeptide(L)'
;MKIKFPTPGGVGEVQGDPFQSRKCYVEALWKEQKRSSNEALKEAPFSKKGREGDPEEDLETDRGTPPKVQPTEELLNIELIPGDLKKVTRIGSQMDEAIRKEVIQCLIRNVDVFAWIPHDLEGINPEVITHHLNIDLRVKPVKQKKRHFGPEKDKIIQAEIDKLVAAGHVEEIQFPEWLSNIVLVPKPVGKWRMCIDSETSTKLVLKTFTPYPE
;
A
#
# COMPACT_ATOMS: atom_id res chain seq x y z
N MET A 1 4.80 -16.34 10.07
CA MET A 1 6.09 -15.76 10.55
C MET A 1 6.66 -16.73 11.57
N LYS A 2 7.92 -17.15 11.47
CA LYS A 2 8.50 -18.21 12.33
C LYS A 2 9.68 -17.61 13.10
N ILE A 3 9.54 -17.47 14.41
CA ILE A 3 10.52 -16.82 15.28
C ILE A 3 11.18 -17.89 16.14
N LYS A 4 12.51 -17.92 16.11
CA LYS A 4 13.34 -18.77 16.97
C LYS A 4 13.88 -17.95 18.15
N PHE A 5 13.81 -18.50 19.35
CA PHE A 5 14.33 -17.84 20.56
C PHE A 5 15.03 -18.86 21.47
N PRO A 6 16.08 -18.43 22.21
CA PRO A 6 16.80 -19.33 23.09
C PRO A 6 15.94 -19.71 24.31
N THR A 7 15.98 -20.99 24.67
CA THR A 7 15.36 -21.56 25.89
C THR A 7 16.40 -22.37 26.66
N PRO A 8 16.18 -22.66 27.96
CA PRO A 8 17.12 -23.46 28.75
C PRO A 8 17.41 -24.86 28.19
N GLY A 9 16.54 -25.40 27.31
CA GLY A 9 16.71 -26.70 26.66
C GLY A 9 17.14 -26.65 25.19
N GLY A 10 17.50 -25.48 24.66
CA GLY A 10 17.88 -25.29 23.26
C GLY A 10 17.12 -24.16 22.57
N VAL A 11 17.02 -24.20 21.23
CA VAL A 11 16.29 -23.17 20.48
C VAL A 11 14.81 -23.53 20.40
N GLY A 12 13.97 -22.72 21.05
CA GLY A 12 12.52 -22.77 20.91
C GLY A 12 12.09 -22.10 19.61
N GLU A 13 11.01 -22.57 19.01
CA GLU A 13 10.50 -22.05 17.75
C GLU A 13 8.99 -21.81 17.86
N VAL A 14 8.55 -20.61 17.52
CA VAL A 14 7.14 -20.22 17.48
C VAL A 14 6.79 -19.80 16.08
N GLN A 15 5.74 -20.40 15.52
CA GLN A 15 5.22 -20.05 14.21
C GLN A 15 3.87 -19.34 14.35
N GLY A 16 3.82 -18.07 13.98
CA GLY A 16 2.58 -17.33 13.83
C GLY A 16 1.84 -17.77 12.56
N ASP A 17 0.55 -18.05 12.71
CA ASP A 17 -0.40 -18.33 11.63
C ASP A 17 -0.88 -17.01 10.98
N PRO A 18 -0.51 -16.73 9.72
CA PRO A 18 -0.90 -15.51 9.03
C PRO A 18 -2.42 -15.32 8.91
N PHE A 19 -3.18 -16.41 8.82
CA PHE A 19 -4.64 -16.35 8.72
C PHE A 19 -5.25 -15.87 10.05
N GLN A 20 -4.83 -16.48 11.16
CA GLN A 20 -5.23 -16.06 12.50
C GLN A 20 -4.79 -14.63 12.80
N SER A 21 -3.55 -14.24 12.46
CA SER A 21 -3.08 -12.87 12.63
C SER A 21 -3.93 -11.87 11.85
N ARG A 22 -4.28 -12.18 10.60
CA ARG A 22 -5.15 -11.32 9.78
C ARG A 22 -6.56 -11.25 10.35
N LYS A 23 -7.12 -12.37 10.81
CA LYS A 23 -8.43 -12.43 11.45
C LYS A 23 -8.46 -11.57 12.72
N CYS A 24 -7.47 -11.73 13.60
CA CYS A 24 -7.32 -10.94 14.81
C CYS A 24 -7.18 -9.44 14.51
N TYR A 25 -6.39 -9.08 13.49
CA TYR A 25 -6.25 -7.70 13.05
C TYR A 25 -7.58 -7.10 12.60
N VAL A 26 -8.33 -7.79 11.73
CA VAL A 26 -9.65 -7.33 11.25
C VAL A 26 -10.66 -7.25 12.40
N GLU A 27 -10.66 -8.23 13.32
CA GLU A 27 -11.50 -8.19 14.51
C GLU A 27 -11.15 -7.04 15.45
N ALA A 28 -9.87 -6.70 15.61
CA ALA A 28 -9.43 -5.56 16.39
C ALA A 28 -9.94 -4.25 15.78
N LEU A 29 -9.87 -4.09 14.46
CA LEU A 29 -10.41 -2.92 13.77
C LEU A 29 -11.93 -2.78 13.96
N TRP A 30 -12.69 -3.88 13.90
CA TRP A 30 -14.12 -3.84 14.20
C TRP A 30 -14.42 -3.56 15.67
N LYS A 31 -13.59 -4.05 16.61
CA LYS A 31 -13.72 -3.74 18.03
C LYS A 31 -13.46 -2.26 18.30
N GLU A 32 -12.46 -1.65 17.66
CA GLU A 32 -12.18 -0.21 17.76
C GLU A 32 -13.32 0.63 17.20
N GLN A 33 -13.89 0.25 16.05
CA GLN A 33 -15.06 0.93 15.49
C GLN A 33 -16.25 0.86 16.46
N LYS A 34 -16.55 -0.32 17.01
CA LYS A 34 -17.62 -0.50 18.00
C LYS A 34 -17.34 0.32 19.28
N ARG A 35 -16.08 0.41 19.72
CA ARG A 35 -15.69 1.22 20.87
C ARG A 35 -15.95 2.71 20.60
N SER A 36 -15.53 3.22 19.45
CA SER A 36 -15.77 4.61 19.03
C SER A 36 -17.27 4.92 18.89
N SER A 37 -18.06 4.01 18.31
CA SER A 37 -19.54 4.15 18.23
C SER A 37 -20.20 4.13 19.62
N ASN A 38 -19.74 3.27 20.51
CA ASN A 38 -20.26 3.19 21.89
C ASN A 38 -19.85 4.39 22.74
N GLU A 39 -18.73 5.04 22.44
CA GLU A 39 -18.26 6.25 23.11
C GLU A 39 -19.08 7.47 22.66
N ALA A 40 -19.40 7.57 21.37
CA ALA A 40 -20.33 8.58 20.83
C ALA A 40 -21.77 8.45 21.39
N LEU A 41 -22.22 7.22 21.67
CA LEU A 41 -23.55 6.96 22.26
C LEU A 41 -23.65 7.31 23.75
N LYS A 42 -22.52 7.51 24.45
CA LYS A 42 -22.52 7.90 25.87
C LYS A 42 -22.76 9.41 26.10
N GLU A 43 -22.69 10.23 25.05
CA GLU A 43 -22.98 11.68 25.15
C GLU A 43 -24.44 12.05 24.87
N ALA A 44 -25.30 11.08 24.54
CA ALA A 44 -26.73 11.32 24.35
C ALA A 44 -27.54 10.97 25.61
N PRO A 45 -28.47 11.83 26.07
CA PRO A 45 -29.32 11.50 27.21
C PRO A 45 -30.25 10.32 26.89
N PHE A 46 -30.24 9.37 27.81
CA PHE A 46 -30.88 8.06 27.76
C PHE A 46 -32.42 8.15 27.67
N SER A 47 -33.04 7.40 26.75
CA SER A 47 -34.44 6.97 26.88
C SER A 47 -34.57 5.50 26.50
N LYS A 48 -34.90 4.67 27.50
CA LYS A 48 -35.13 3.22 27.37
C LYS A 48 -36.49 2.97 26.72
N LYS A 49 -36.56 2.01 25.79
CA LYS A 49 -37.57 0.93 25.81
C LYS A 49 -37.10 -0.22 24.92
N GLY A 50 -37.10 -1.42 25.50
CA GLY A 50 -36.46 -2.61 24.93
C GLY A 50 -37.37 -3.50 24.10
N ARG A 51 -36.81 -4.66 23.72
CA ARG A 51 -37.48 -5.96 23.64
C ARG A 51 -36.44 -7.07 23.55
N GLU A 52 -36.62 -8.07 24.40
CA GLU A 52 -35.90 -9.35 24.38
C GLU A 52 -36.30 -10.19 23.17
N GLY A 53 -35.36 -11.00 22.70
CA GLY A 53 -35.56 -12.06 21.72
C GLY A 53 -34.23 -12.65 21.27
N ASP A 54 -33.81 -13.75 21.91
CA ASP A 54 -32.90 -14.75 21.32
C ASP A 54 -33.77 -15.76 20.53
N PRO A 55 -33.32 -16.34 19.39
CA PRO A 55 -32.25 -17.36 19.42
C PRO A 55 -31.32 -17.44 18.18
N GLU A 56 -30.14 -18.01 18.46
CA GLU A 56 -29.25 -18.90 17.67
C GLU A 56 -28.94 -18.69 16.17
N GLU A 57 -27.62 -18.71 15.94
CA GLU A 57 -26.84 -19.22 14.80
C GLU A 57 -27.49 -19.28 13.41
N ASP A 58 -27.09 -18.34 12.55
CA ASP A 58 -26.71 -18.68 11.17
C ASP A 58 -25.34 -18.09 10.84
N LEU A 59 -24.44 -19.01 10.53
CA LEU A 59 -23.06 -18.82 10.13
C LEU A 59 -23.03 -18.22 8.72
N GLU A 60 -22.44 -17.01 8.66
CA GLU A 60 -21.80 -16.33 7.52
C GLU A 60 -22.22 -14.86 7.54
N THR A 61 -21.73 -14.13 8.55
CA THR A 61 -21.83 -12.67 8.51
C THR A 61 -20.96 -12.17 7.37
N ASP A 62 -21.63 -11.75 6.30
CA ASP A 62 -21.26 -10.71 5.34
C ASP A 62 -20.71 -9.48 6.08
N ARG A 63 -19.48 -9.60 6.59
CA ARG A 63 -18.78 -8.46 7.13
C ARG A 63 -18.03 -7.88 5.94
N GLY A 64 -18.70 -6.94 5.27
CA GLY A 64 -18.14 -6.14 4.19
C GLY A 64 -16.78 -5.52 4.53
N THR A 65 -16.21 -4.81 3.55
CA THR A 65 -14.84 -4.27 3.58
C THR A 65 -14.40 -3.77 4.98
N PRO A 66 -13.26 -4.25 5.52
CA PRO A 66 -12.79 -3.86 6.85
C PRO A 66 -12.70 -2.33 6.97
N PRO A 67 -13.04 -1.76 8.15
CA PRO A 67 -13.00 -0.33 8.37
C PRO A 67 -11.58 0.18 8.15
N LYS A 68 -11.50 1.32 7.47
CA LYS A 68 -10.23 1.95 7.13
C LYS A 68 -9.62 2.54 8.40
N VAL A 69 -8.38 2.18 8.71
CA VAL A 69 -7.63 2.77 9.83
C VAL A 69 -7.55 4.27 9.60
N GLN A 70 -8.11 5.04 10.52
CA GLN A 70 -7.95 6.48 10.57
C GLN A 70 -6.90 6.81 11.63
N PRO A 71 -6.11 7.88 11.45
CA PRO A 71 -5.20 8.34 12.49
C PRO A 71 -5.94 8.47 13.82
N THR A 72 -5.35 7.92 14.89
CA THR A 72 -5.90 8.00 16.25
C THR A 72 -5.95 9.45 16.76
N GLU A 73 -5.15 10.32 16.14
CA GLU A 73 -4.99 11.72 16.50
C GLU A 73 -5.19 12.64 15.29
N GLU A 74 -5.56 13.89 15.58
CA GLU A 74 -5.59 14.93 14.55
C GLU A 74 -4.17 15.18 14.02
N LEU A 75 -4.05 15.42 12.71
CA LEU A 75 -2.78 15.63 12.04
C LEU A 75 -2.65 17.08 11.61
N LEU A 76 -1.56 17.73 12.00
CA LEU A 76 -1.20 19.09 11.62
C LEU A 76 -0.46 19.07 10.28
N ASN A 77 -0.86 19.96 9.36
CA ASN A 77 -0.12 20.19 8.12
C ASN A 77 1.06 21.13 8.40
N ILE A 78 2.25 20.73 7.96
CA ILE A 78 3.46 21.55 8.04
C ILE A 78 4.05 21.75 6.65
N GLU A 79 4.49 22.98 6.37
CA GLU A 79 5.22 23.32 5.16
C GLU A 79 6.70 22.98 5.35
N LEU A 80 7.24 22.12 4.48
CA LEU A 80 8.66 21.75 4.52
C LEU A 80 9.54 22.72 3.73
N ILE A 81 8.97 23.43 2.76
CA ILE A 81 9.63 24.52 2.03
C ILE A 81 8.80 25.79 2.21
N PRO A 82 9.35 26.86 2.78
CA PRO A 82 8.63 28.12 2.95
C PRO A 82 8.09 28.63 1.60
N GLY A 83 6.76 28.80 1.51
CA GLY A 83 6.10 29.34 0.33
C GLY A 83 5.73 28.33 -0.76
N ASP A 84 6.04 27.04 -0.60
CA ASP A 84 5.57 25.98 -1.51
C ASP A 84 4.47 25.12 -0.88
N LEU A 85 3.21 25.50 -1.15
CA LEU A 85 2.03 24.81 -0.66
C LEU A 85 1.88 23.37 -1.18
N LYS A 86 2.69 22.94 -2.16
CA LYS A 86 2.69 21.57 -2.66
C LYS A 86 3.59 20.65 -1.84
N LYS A 87 4.52 21.21 -1.05
CA LYS A 87 5.49 20.45 -0.25
C LYS A 87 5.13 20.46 1.23
N VAL A 88 3.96 19.89 1.53
CA VAL A 88 3.43 19.77 2.89
C VAL A 88 3.48 18.32 3.37
N THR A 89 3.72 18.13 4.66
CA THR A 89 3.58 16.82 5.31
C THR A 89 2.72 16.93 6.58
N ARG A 90 2.35 15.78 7.15
CA ARG A 90 1.41 15.68 8.28
C ARG A 90 2.12 15.12 9.50
N ILE A 91 2.01 15.81 10.64
CA ILE A 91 2.56 15.39 11.94
C ILE A 91 1.42 15.28 12.97
N GLY A 92 1.54 14.35 13.92
CA GLY A 92 0.60 14.22 15.04
C GLY A 92 0.44 15.51 15.84
N SER A 93 -0.80 15.85 16.20
CA SER A 93 -1.09 17.05 16.99
C SER A 93 -0.66 16.91 18.46
N GLN A 94 -0.57 15.69 19.00
CA GLN A 94 -0.29 15.42 20.42
C GLN A 94 1.22 15.27 20.72
N MET A 95 2.08 15.97 19.98
CA MET A 95 3.52 15.99 20.25
C MET A 95 3.91 17.19 21.10
N ASP A 96 4.78 16.95 22.08
CA ASP A 96 5.41 18.01 22.87
C ASP A 96 6.05 19.07 21.95
N GLU A 97 5.99 20.33 22.36
CA GLU A 97 6.40 21.43 21.51
C GLU A 97 7.90 21.39 21.17
N ALA A 98 8.75 20.93 22.10
CA ALA A 98 10.18 20.79 21.86
C ALA A 98 10.47 19.71 20.80
N ILE A 99 9.90 18.52 20.99
CA ILE A 99 10.05 17.38 20.06
C ILE A 99 9.49 17.73 18.68
N ARG A 100 8.33 18.37 18.64
CA ARG A 100 7.70 18.80 17.39
C ARG A 100 8.61 19.73 16.59
N LYS A 101 9.25 20.71 17.25
CA LYS A 101 10.22 21.60 16.59
C LYS A 101 11.42 20.83 16.04
N GLU A 102 11.97 19.89 16.79
CA GLU A 102 13.09 19.05 16.34
C GLU A 102 12.71 18.20 15.13
N VAL A 103 11.53 17.56 15.15
CA VAL A 103 11.02 16.76 14.03
C VAL A 103 10.83 17.63 12.80
N ILE A 104 10.20 18.80 12.93
CA ILE A 104 10.02 19.74 11.80
C ILE A 104 11.38 20.13 11.22
N GLN A 105 12.35 20.51 12.05
CA GLN A 105 13.68 20.87 11.58
C GLN A 105 14.39 19.70 10.88
N CYS A 106 14.25 18.48 11.40
CA CYS A 106 14.78 17.28 10.77
C CYS A 106 14.18 17.05 9.38
N LEU A 107 12.85 17.19 9.25
CA LEU A 107 12.15 17.01 7.97
C LEU A 107 12.54 18.09 6.96
N ILE A 108 12.65 19.35 7.38
CA ILE A 108 13.11 20.46 6.51
C ILE A 108 14.55 20.21 6.05
N ARG A 109 15.43 19.72 6.94
CA ARG A 109 16.84 19.44 6.61
C ARG A 109 16.99 18.31 5.58
N ASN A 110 16.07 17.36 5.55
CA ASN A 110 16.07 16.21 4.65
C ASN A 110 14.94 16.29 3.61
N VAL A 111 14.61 17.51 3.16
CA VAL A 111 13.48 17.73 2.24
C VAL A 111 13.70 17.09 0.86
N ASP A 112 14.96 16.85 0.51
CA ASP A 112 15.46 16.18 -0.69
C ASP A 112 15.20 14.67 -0.70
N VAL A 113 14.98 14.05 0.46
CA VAL A 113 14.66 12.61 0.57
C VAL A 113 13.21 12.32 0.15
N PHE A 114 12.35 13.34 0.08
CA PHE A 114 10.95 13.17 -0.29
C PHE A 114 10.75 13.24 -1.80
N ALA A 115 9.90 12.35 -2.32
CA ALA A 115 9.42 12.42 -3.69
C ALA A 115 8.13 13.23 -3.78
N TRP A 116 8.21 14.44 -4.34
CA TRP A 116 7.08 15.36 -4.50
C TRP A 116 6.40 15.19 -5.86
N ILE A 117 7.20 14.94 -6.89
CA ILE A 117 6.76 14.59 -8.24
C ILE A 117 7.35 13.25 -8.66
N PRO A 118 6.77 12.57 -9.67
CA PRO A 118 7.30 11.31 -10.16
C PRO A 118 8.77 11.38 -10.61
N HIS A 119 9.25 12.54 -11.05
CA HIS A 119 10.64 12.76 -11.43
C HIS A 119 11.60 12.67 -10.23
N ASP A 120 11.16 13.06 -9.02
CA ASP A 120 11.99 13.01 -7.80
C ASP A 120 12.27 11.56 -7.34
N LEU A 121 11.55 10.57 -7.89
CA LEU A 121 11.85 9.15 -7.71
C LEU A 121 13.01 8.73 -8.63
N GLU A 122 14.10 9.49 -8.62
CA GLU A 122 15.34 9.07 -9.28
C GLU A 122 15.80 7.79 -8.58
N GLY A 123 15.75 6.67 -9.31
CA GLY A 123 16.22 5.40 -8.81
C GLY A 123 17.72 5.44 -8.48
N ILE A 124 18.24 4.34 -7.98
CA ILE A 124 19.70 4.20 -7.85
C ILE A 124 20.30 4.27 -9.26
N ASN A 125 21.36 5.06 -9.44
CA ASN A 125 22.05 5.18 -10.72
C ASN A 125 22.39 3.75 -11.25
N PRO A 126 21.99 3.42 -12.50
CA PRO A 126 22.26 2.10 -13.10
C PRO A 126 23.75 1.70 -13.09
N GLU A 127 24.68 2.67 -13.11
CA GLU A 127 26.11 2.42 -12.98
C GLU A 127 26.50 1.85 -11.60
N VAL A 128 25.72 2.18 -10.57
CA VAL A 128 25.94 1.70 -9.19
C VAL A 128 25.37 0.30 -9.02
N ILE A 129 24.11 0.09 -9.43
CA ILE A 129 23.47 -1.22 -9.38
C ILE A 129 22.43 -1.36 -10.48
N THR A 130 22.55 -2.42 -11.27
CA THR A 130 21.54 -2.81 -12.25
C THR A 130 21.10 -4.24 -11.96
N HIS A 131 19.79 -4.44 -11.86
CA HIS A 131 19.22 -5.77 -11.70
C HIS A 131 19.00 -6.43 -13.06
N HIS A 132 19.61 -7.59 -13.27
CA HIS A 132 19.31 -8.44 -14.41
C HIS A 132 18.30 -9.50 -14.01
N LEU A 133 17.15 -9.54 -14.69
CA LEU A 133 16.21 -10.65 -14.53
C LEU A 133 16.85 -11.93 -15.08
N ASN A 134 16.89 -12.97 -14.26
CA ASN A 134 17.34 -14.29 -14.70
C ASN A 134 16.18 -14.99 -15.42
N ILE A 135 16.22 -14.99 -16.76
CA ILE A 135 15.16 -15.52 -17.62
C ILE A 135 15.55 -16.92 -18.10
N ASP A 136 14.63 -17.89 -18.04
CA ASP A 136 14.83 -19.18 -18.68
C ASP A 136 14.76 -19.03 -20.21
N LEU A 137 15.93 -19.09 -20.86
CA LEU A 137 16.08 -18.95 -22.32
C LEU A 137 15.38 -20.06 -23.12
N ARG A 138 14.92 -21.14 -22.47
CA ARG A 138 14.15 -22.21 -23.13
C ARG A 138 12.69 -21.81 -23.35
N VAL A 139 12.20 -20.79 -22.63
CA VAL A 139 10.82 -20.34 -22.75
C VAL A 139 10.69 -19.31 -23.86
N LYS A 140 9.71 -19.51 -24.74
CA LYS A 140 9.50 -18.64 -25.90
C LYS A 140 8.97 -17.25 -25.47
N PRO A 141 9.45 -16.17 -26.12
CA PRO A 141 8.84 -14.85 -26.06
C PRO A 141 7.32 -14.85 -26.23
N VAL A 142 6.61 -14.20 -25.30
CA VAL A 142 5.15 -14.02 -25.38
C VAL A 142 4.84 -12.55 -25.65
N LYS A 143 4.18 -12.30 -26.78
CA LYS A 143 3.57 -11.01 -27.11
C LYS A 143 2.07 -11.13 -26.87
N GLN A 144 1.60 -10.59 -25.75
CA GLN A 144 0.17 -10.55 -25.48
C GLN A 144 -0.52 -9.58 -26.46
N LYS A 145 -1.69 -9.97 -26.97
CA LYS A 145 -2.51 -9.11 -27.83
C LYS A 145 -3.03 -7.93 -27.00
N LYS A 146 -2.85 -6.71 -27.52
CA LYS A 146 -3.37 -5.46 -26.94
C LYS A 146 -4.87 -5.58 -26.66
N ARG A 147 -5.27 -5.28 -25.43
CA ARG A 147 -6.68 -5.19 -25.02
C ARG A 147 -7.27 -3.83 -25.40
N HIS A 148 -8.57 -3.81 -25.71
CA HIS A 148 -9.32 -2.58 -25.97
C HIS A 148 -10.11 -2.20 -24.72
N PHE A 149 -9.92 -0.98 -24.19
CA PHE A 149 -10.54 -0.53 -22.94
C PHE A 149 -11.68 0.48 -23.15
N GLY A 150 -11.87 0.95 -24.38
CA GLY A 150 -12.80 2.02 -24.71
C GLY A 150 -12.21 3.41 -24.42
N PRO A 151 -12.79 4.47 -25.02
CA PRO A 151 -12.15 5.79 -25.11
C PRO A 151 -11.92 6.47 -23.76
N GLU A 152 -12.77 6.23 -22.76
CA GLU A 152 -12.61 6.82 -21.42
C GLU A 152 -11.38 6.25 -20.71
N LYS A 153 -11.24 4.93 -20.72
CA LYS A 153 -10.13 4.23 -20.09
C LYS A 153 -8.83 4.42 -20.85
N ASP A 154 -8.88 4.48 -22.18
CA ASP A 154 -7.71 4.77 -23.01
C ASP A 154 -7.12 6.15 -22.71
N LYS A 155 -7.96 7.17 -22.43
CA LYS A 155 -7.49 8.50 -21.97
C LYS A 155 -6.76 8.42 -20.64
N ILE A 156 -7.25 7.61 -19.70
CA ILE A 156 -6.58 7.42 -18.39
C ILE A 156 -5.23 6.73 -18.58
N ILE A 157 -5.17 5.69 -19.43
CA ILE A 157 -3.94 4.99 -19.75
C ILE A 157 -2.93 5.95 -20.38
N GLN A 158 -3.34 6.71 -21.40
CA GLN A 158 -2.46 7.66 -22.08
C GLN A 158 -1.92 8.71 -21.13
N ALA A 159 -2.78 9.31 -20.30
CA ALA A 159 -2.36 10.31 -19.32
C ALA A 159 -1.38 9.76 -18.27
N GLU A 160 -1.44 8.46 -17.96
CA GLU A 160 -0.46 7.84 -17.05
C GLU A 160 0.85 7.50 -17.76
N ILE A 161 0.79 7.00 -19.00
CA ILE A 161 1.98 6.76 -19.83
C ILE A 161 2.75 8.06 -20.04
N ASP A 162 2.07 9.15 -20.43
CA ASP A 162 2.70 10.44 -20.68
C ASP A 162 3.45 10.96 -19.44
N LYS A 163 2.92 10.73 -18.22
CA LYS A 163 3.61 11.08 -16.97
C LYS A 163 4.85 10.22 -16.74
N LEU A 164 4.76 8.91 -17.00
CA LEU A 164 5.91 8.00 -16.82
C LEU A 164 7.02 8.31 -17.83
N VAL A 165 6.66 8.64 -19.07
CA VAL A 165 7.60 9.08 -20.11
C VAL A 165 8.23 10.41 -19.72
N ALA A 166 7.43 11.39 -19.29
CA ALA A 166 7.93 12.69 -18.84
C ALA A 166 8.87 12.58 -17.61
N ALA A 167 8.66 11.57 -16.76
CA ALA A 167 9.52 11.28 -15.63
C ALA A 167 10.78 10.47 -15.99
N GLY A 168 10.88 9.93 -17.21
CA GLY A 168 11.99 9.07 -17.65
C GLY A 168 11.93 7.63 -17.14
N HIS A 169 10.81 7.21 -16.55
CA HIS A 169 10.64 5.85 -15.99
C HIS A 169 10.34 4.78 -17.03
N VAL A 170 9.82 5.20 -18.18
CA VAL A 170 9.53 4.32 -19.32
C VAL A 170 10.01 4.97 -20.60
N GLU A 171 10.46 4.15 -21.53
CA GLU A 171 10.93 4.56 -22.85
C GLU A 171 10.23 3.77 -23.95
N GLU A 172 10.22 4.33 -25.16
CA GLU A 172 9.67 3.64 -26.31
C GLU A 172 10.66 2.59 -26.84
N ILE A 173 10.18 1.36 -27.02
CA ILE A 173 10.96 0.25 -27.59
C ILE A 173 10.44 -0.13 -28.97
N GLN A 174 11.35 -0.27 -29.93
CA GLN A 174 11.02 -0.74 -31.28
C GLN A 174 11.08 -2.27 -31.34
N PHE A 175 10.06 -2.89 -31.95
CA PHE A 175 9.98 -4.33 -32.18
C PHE A 175 10.16 -5.23 -30.93
N PRO A 176 9.39 -5.02 -29.85
CA PRO A 176 9.55 -5.81 -28.64
C PRO A 176 9.27 -7.30 -28.89
N GLU A 177 10.15 -8.18 -28.42
CA GLU A 177 9.94 -9.64 -28.44
C GLU A 177 8.91 -10.08 -27.38
N TRP A 178 8.76 -9.28 -26.32
CA TRP A 178 7.90 -9.54 -25.16
C TRP A 178 6.94 -8.37 -24.97
N LEU A 179 5.65 -8.66 -24.78
CA LEU A 179 4.67 -7.63 -24.51
C LEU A 179 3.64 -8.11 -23.50
N SER A 180 3.53 -7.40 -22.38
CA SER A 180 2.49 -7.61 -21.38
C SER A 180 1.39 -6.58 -21.52
N ASN A 181 0.16 -6.99 -21.25
CA ASN A 181 -1.00 -6.14 -21.30
C ASN A 181 -1.05 -5.21 -20.09
N ILE A 182 -1.61 -4.03 -20.33
CA ILE A 182 -2.04 -3.12 -19.28
C ILE A 182 -3.35 -3.64 -18.69
N VAL A 183 -3.51 -3.51 -17.38
CA VAL A 183 -4.72 -3.82 -16.63
C VAL A 183 -5.11 -2.59 -15.82
N LEU A 184 -6.38 -2.20 -15.89
CA LEU A 184 -6.90 -1.10 -15.07
C LEU A 184 -7.60 -1.65 -13.84
N VAL A 185 -7.15 -1.23 -12.66
CA VAL A 185 -7.71 -1.64 -11.37
C VAL A 185 -8.41 -0.45 -10.71
N PRO A 186 -9.68 -0.58 -10.31
CA PRO A 186 -10.40 0.51 -9.64
C PRO A 186 -9.85 0.72 -8.22
N LYS A 187 -9.62 1.97 -7.83
CA LYS A 187 -9.38 2.38 -6.44
C LYS A 187 -10.72 2.65 -5.75
N PRO A 188 -10.79 2.53 -4.40
CA PRO A 188 -11.98 2.88 -3.63
C PRO A 188 -12.50 4.32 -3.84
N VAL A 189 -11.63 5.25 -4.28
CA VAL A 189 -11.95 6.67 -4.50
C VAL A 189 -12.42 6.93 -5.94
N GLY A 190 -12.92 5.92 -6.65
CA GLY A 190 -13.37 6.01 -8.06
C GLY A 190 -12.27 6.28 -9.10
N LYS A 191 -11.01 6.45 -8.67
CA LYS A 191 -9.85 6.59 -9.56
C LYS A 191 -9.37 5.22 -10.05
N TRP A 192 -8.74 5.15 -11.21
CA TRP A 192 -8.13 3.92 -11.72
C TRP A 192 -6.61 3.88 -11.44
N ARG A 193 -6.03 2.68 -11.38
CA ARG A 193 -4.58 2.44 -11.42
C ARG A 193 -4.24 1.66 -12.68
N MET A 194 -3.16 2.05 -13.33
CA MET A 194 -2.54 1.28 -14.39
C MET A 194 -1.64 0.22 -13.76
N CYS A 195 -1.85 -1.04 -14.12
CA CYS A 195 -1.04 -2.19 -13.72
C CYS A 195 -0.56 -2.94 -14.96
N ILE A 196 0.52 -3.70 -14.84
CA ILE A 196 1.01 -4.59 -15.89
C ILE A 196 0.62 -6.02 -15.51
N ASP A 197 0.05 -6.77 -16.45
CA ASP A 197 -0.20 -8.19 -16.29
C ASP A 197 1.14 -8.94 -16.25
N SER A 198 1.56 -9.32 -15.04
CA SER A 198 2.83 -10.00 -14.77
C SER A 198 2.70 -11.53 -14.78
N GLU A 199 1.50 -12.10 -14.98
CA GLU A 199 1.33 -13.56 -14.98
C GLU A 199 2.15 -14.26 -16.05
N THR A 200 2.36 -13.58 -17.18
CA THR A 200 3.17 -14.13 -18.27
C THR A 200 4.66 -13.98 -17.96
N SER A 201 5.06 -12.86 -17.38
CA SER A 201 6.46 -12.57 -17.04
C SER A 201 6.98 -13.43 -15.87
N THR A 202 6.15 -13.66 -14.85
CA THR A 202 6.52 -14.43 -13.65
C THR A 202 6.81 -15.91 -13.93
N LYS A 203 6.22 -16.50 -14.97
CA LYS A 203 6.51 -17.88 -15.38
C LYS A 203 7.91 -18.06 -15.99
N LEU A 204 8.55 -16.98 -16.41
CA LEU A 204 9.82 -16.98 -17.14
C LEU A 204 11.02 -16.74 -16.23
N VAL A 205 10.79 -15.99 -15.17
CA VAL A 205 11.83 -15.61 -14.22
C VAL A 205 12.17 -16.83 -13.40
N LEU A 206 13.43 -17.28 -13.51
CA LEU A 206 13.97 -18.32 -12.66
C LEU A 206 13.88 -17.83 -11.22
N LYS A 207 13.25 -18.63 -10.36
CA LYS A 207 13.00 -18.27 -8.97
C LYS A 207 14.34 -18.12 -8.25
N THR A 208 14.79 -16.89 -8.10
CA THR A 208 15.96 -16.57 -7.30
C THR A 208 15.56 -16.68 -5.83
N PHE A 209 16.36 -17.37 -5.01
CA PHE A 209 16.23 -17.29 -3.56
C PHE A 209 16.57 -15.85 -3.15
N THR A 210 15.54 -15.01 -3.02
CA THR A 210 15.65 -13.73 -2.32
C THR A 210 15.40 -14.01 -0.85
N PRO A 211 16.42 -13.92 0.02
CA PRO A 211 16.18 -13.97 1.45
C PRO A 211 15.47 -12.67 1.82
N TYR A 212 14.14 -12.72 1.94
CA TYR A 212 13.48 -11.79 2.84
C TYR A 212 14.00 -12.11 4.24
N PRO A 213 14.42 -11.11 5.04
CA PRO A 213 14.76 -11.36 6.43
C PRO A 213 13.55 -12.04 7.10
N GLU A 214 13.75 -13.26 7.58
CA GLU A 214 12.74 -14.07 8.28
C GLU A 214 12.40 -13.50 9.65
#